data_AF-A0A0K0DMD1-F1
#
_entry.id   AF-A0A0K0DMD1-F1
#
_cell.length_a   1.000
_cell.length_b   1.000
_cell.length_c   1.000
_cell.angle_alpha   90.00
_cell.angle_beta   90.00
_cell.angle_gamma   90.00
#
_symmetry.space_group_name_H-M   'P 1'
#
loop_
_entity.id
_entity.type
_entity.pdbx_description
1 polymer ?
#
loop_
_entity_poly.entity_id
_entity_poly.type
_entity_poly.pdbx_seq_one_letter_code
_entity_poly.pdbx_strand_id
1 'polypeptide(L)'
;MRWSEFFMETLENYGGQRVSRAKRAHSDTLERNRREQLRQKALKRYLSRLIIVEKDFRGGYFASIRFGCRTFVCQPFSGESRLKISTGDEYVVTRGQRGWIYGYKKDNEKIKGWFPRVCVRFTDNYPFQRHAEESSSVSDSASKS
;
A
#
# COMPACT_ATOMS: atom_id res chain seq x y z
N MET A 1 18.92 38.44 51.14
CA MET A 1 17.75 37.76 50.53
C MET A 1 18.00 37.60 49.03
N ARG A 2 18.91 36.70 48.63
CA ARG A 2 19.33 36.53 47.21
C ARG A 2 19.30 35.08 46.73
N TRP A 3 19.07 34.14 47.67
CA TRP A 3 18.98 32.71 47.41
C TRP A 3 17.60 32.27 46.92
N SER A 4 16.53 32.95 47.33
CA SER A 4 15.16 32.66 46.88
C SER A 4 14.95 33.01 45.40
N GLU A 5 15.48 34.15 44.95
CA GLU A 5 15.39 34.56 43.54
C GLU A 5 16.24 33.68 42.64
N PHE A 6 17.47 33.36 43.08
CA PHE A 6 18.33 32.44 42.32
C PHE A 6 17.69 31.05 42.20
N PHE A 7 17.12 30.53 43.30
CA PHE A 7 16.46 29.22 43.30
C PHE A 7 15.20 29.19 42.41
N MET A 8 14.37 30.25 42.44
CA MET A 8 13.20 30.36 41.59
C MET A 8 13.57 30.49 40.11
N GLU A 9 14.58 31.31 39.78
CA GLU A 9 15.10 31.44 38.42
C GLU A 9 15.68 30.10 37.92
N THR A 10 16.36 29.34 38.80
CA THR A 10 16.87 28.02 38.42
C THR A 10 15.73 27.05 38.13
N LEU A 11 14.66 27.03 38.95
CA LEU A 11 13.51 26.14 38.76
C LEU A 11 12.72 26.48 37.48
N GLU A 12 12.54 27.77 37.19
CA GLU A 12 11.85 28.24 36.00
C GLU A 12 12.64 27.91 34.72
N ASN A 13 13.96 28.09 34.78
CA ASN A 13 14.87 27.73 33.68
C ASN A 13 15.00 26.21 33.50
N TYR A 14 15.01 25.42 34.59
CA TYR A 14 14.98 23.95 34.55
C TYR A 14 13.65 23.43 33.97
N GLY A 15 12.52 24.04 34.35
CA GLY A 15 11.20 23.76 33.81
C GLY A 15 11.13 24.04 32.32
N GLY A 16 11.61 25.21 31.88
CA GLY A 16 11.70 25.59 30.47
C GLY A 16 12.60 24.67 29.64
N GLN A 17 13.76 24.26 30.16
CA GLN A 17 14.66 23.30 29.50
C GLN A 17 14.04 21.90 29.38
N ARG A 18 13.33 21.42 30.40
CA ARG A 18 12.63 20.11 30.34
C ARG A 18 11.51 20.11 29.33
N VAL A 19 10.69 21.17 29.29
CA VAL A 19 9.60 21.30 28.32
C VAL A 19 10.16 21.37 26.90
N SER A 20 11.24 22.11 26.68
CA SER A 20 11.90 22.23 25.38
C SER A 20 12.50 20.90 24.91
N ARG A 21 13.13 20.15 25.82
CA ARG A 21 13.71 18.82 25.52
C ARG A 21 12.63 17.78 25.25
N ALA A 22 11.51 17.80 25.97
CA ALA A 22 10.37 16.93 25.74
C ALA A 22 9.70 17.20 24.38
N LYS A 23 9.53 18.48 24.00
CA LYS A 23 9.01 18.87 22.67
C LYS A 23 9.91 18.37 21.53
N ARG A 24 11.25 18.47 21.69
CA ARG A 24 12.22 17.96 20.71
C ARG A 24 12.14 16.44 20.57
N ALA A 25 12.14 15.70 21.69
CA ALA A 25 12.03 14.24 21.67
C ALA A 25 10.72 13.73 21.04
N HIS A 26 9.60 14.44 21.27
CA HIS A 26 8.33 14.13 20.62
C HIS A 26 8.38 14.37 19.11
N SER A 27 8.96 15.50 18.67
CA SER A 27 9.16 15.81 17.24
C SER A 27 10.00 14.73 16.55
N ASP A 28 11.12 14.33 17.15
CA ASP A 28 12.01 13.29 16.61
C ASP A 28 11.30 11.94 16.48
N THR A 29 10.45 11.60 17.45
CA THR A 29 9.66 10.35 17.43
C THR A 29 8.62 10.35 16.32
N LEU A 30 7.92 11.47 16.12
CA LEU A 30 6.97 11.62 15.02
C LEU A 30 7.67 11.53 13.66
N GLU A 31 8.86 12.10 13.52
CA GLU A 31 9.63 12.02 12.30
C GLU A 31 10.06 10.59 11.98
N ARG A 32 10.54 9.84 12.99
CA ARG A 32 10.84 8.40 12.85
C ARG A 32 9.62 7.62 12.37
N ASN A 33 8.47 7.79 13.02
CA ASN A 33 7.23 7.11 12.64
C ASN A 33 6.78 7.47 11.22
N ARG A 34 6.94 8.73 10.81
CA ARG A 34 6.61 9.16 9.45
C ARG A 34 7.53 8.50 8.42
N ARG A 35 8.85 8.48 8.66
CA ARG A 35 9.83 7.79 7.80
C ARG A 35 9.53 6.30 7.70
N GLU A 36 9.20 5.66 8.82
CA GLU A 36 8.79 4.26 8.90
C GLU A 36 7.54 4.00 8.03
N GLN A 37 6.50 4.83 8.17
CA GLN A 37 5.27 4.71 7.39
C GLN A 37 5.51 4.91 5.88
N LEU A 38 6.37 5.86 5.51
CA LEU A 38 6.77 6.06 4.11
C LEU A 38 7.45 4.82 3.55
N ARG A 39 8.37 4.23 4.31
CA ARG A 39 9.06 2.98 3.94
C ARG A 39 8.09 1.81 3.79
N GLN A 40 7.18 1.63 4.74
CA GLN A 40 6.14 0.60 4.66
C GLN A 40 5.22 0.80 3.45
N LYS A 41 4.86 2.05 3.13
CA LYS A 41 4.05 2.38 1.95
C LYS A 41 4.79 2.08 0.65
N ALA A 42 6.09 2.32 0.58
CA ALA A 42 6.93 1.99 -0.56
C ALA A 42 7.05 0.46 -0.76
N LEU A 43 7.35 -0.28 0.31
CA LEU A 43 7.44 -1.75 0.27
C LEU A 43 6.12 -2.40 -0.16
N LYS A 44 4.98 -1.91 0.34
CA LYS A 44 3.66 -2.41 -0.07
C LYS A 44 3.37 -2.21 -1.56
N ARG A 45 3.85 -1.10 -2.14
CA ARG A 45 3.75 -0.86 -3.59
C ARG A 45 4.69 -1.76 -4.37
N TYR A 46 5.92 -1.93 -3.88
CA TYR A 46 6.91 -2.81 -4.50
C TYR A 46 6.45 -4.27 -4.56
N LEU A 47 5.82 -4.76 -3.49
CA LEU A 47 5.29 -6.13 -3.41
C LEU A 47 3.97 -6.35 -4.16
N SER A 48 3.40 -5.31 -4.78
CA SER A 48 2.21 -5.48 -5.62
C SER A 48 2.55 -6.32 -6.85
N ARG A 49 1.68 -7.28 -7.17
CA ARG A 49 1.91 -8.24 -8.26
C ARG A 49 0.97 -7.97 -9.41
N LEU A 50 1.45 -8.13 -10.64
CA LEU A 50 0.58 -8.18 -11.81
C LEU A 50 -0.08 -9.55 -11.92
N ILE A 51 -1.34 -9.53 -12.30
CA ILE A 51 -2.11 -10.73 -12.62
C ILE A 51 -2.76 -10.53 -13.98
N ILE A 52 -3.00 -11.65 -14.66
CA ILE A 52 -3.75 -11.70 -15.92
C ILE A 52 -5.07 -12.40 -15.65
N VAL A 53 -6.16 -11.83 -16.15
CA VAL A 53 -7.49 -12.45 -16.04
C VAL A 53 -7.61 -13.58 -17.05
N GLU A 54 -7.78 -14.80 -16.55
CA GLU A 54 -7.95 -16.01 -17.37
C GLU A 54 -9.43 -16.31 -17.61
N LYS A 55 -10.33 -15.89 -16.70
CA LYS A 55 -11.77 -16.14 -16.80
C LYS A 55 -12.58 -14.87 -16.58
N ASP A 56 -13.56 -14.66 -17.46
CA ASP A 56 -14.52 -13.57 -17.35
C ASP A 56 -15.34 -13.69 -16.06
N PHE A 57 -15.49 -12.58 -15.34
CA PHE A 57 -16.36 -12.52 -14.18
C PHE A 57 -17.25 -11.28 -14.28
N ARG A 58 -18.54 -11.52 -14.57
CA ARG A 58 -19.56 -10.49 -14.75
C ARG A 58 -20.03 -9.83 -13.44
N GLY A 59 -19.46 -10.18 -12.29
CA GLY A 59 -19.75 -9.55 -11.00
C GLY A 59 -21.03 -10.03 -10.29
N GLY A 60 -21.67 -11.11 -10.77
CA GLY A 60 -22.93 -11.62 -10.23
C GLY A 60 -22.77 -12.61 -9.06
N TYR A 61 -23.74 -12.64 -8.14
CA TYR A 61 -23.76 -13.54 -6.97
C TYR A 61 -23.74 -15.04 -7.38
N PHE A 62 -24.43 -15.37 -8.49
CA PHE A 62 -24.46 -16.71 -9.07
C PHE A 62 -23.15 -17.13 -9.74
N ALA A 63 -22.32 -16.17 -10.18
CA ALA A 63 -21.02 -16.50 -10.76
C ALA A 63 -20.09 -17.12 -9.70
N SER A 64 -20.20 -16.70 -8.44
CA SER A 64 -19.45 -17.27 -7.31
C SER A 64 -19.83 -18.72 -6.98
N ILE A 65 -21.04 -19.16 -7.33
CA ILE A 65 -21.50 -20.54 -7.11
C ILE A 65 -20.78 -21.51 -8.07
N ARG A 66 -20.51 -21.07 -9.32
CA ARG A 66 -19.78 -21.85 -10.33
C ARG A 66 -18.34 -22.18 -9.93
N PHE A 67 -17.73 -21.34 -9.09
CA PHE A 67 -16.35 -21.48 -8.62
C PHE A 67 -16.23 -22.14 -7.23
N GLY A 68 -17.37 -22.50 -6.60
CA GLY A 68 -17.45 -23.31 -5.39
C GLY A 68 -17.98 -22.58 -4.16
N CYS A 69 -18.62 -23.33 -3.25
CA CYS A 69 -19.21 -22.84 -2.00
C CYS A 69 -18.22 -22.09 -1.10
N ARG A 70 -16.91 -22.38 -1.21
CA ARG A 70 -15.87 -21.72 -0.41
C ARG A 70 -15.69 -20.24 -0.77
N THR A 71 -15.90 -19.87 -2.03
CA THR A 71 -15.89 -18.47 -2.50
C THR A 71 -17.07 -17.67 -1.96
N PHE A 72 -18.21 -18.35 -1.78
CA PHE A 72 -19.44 -17.78 -1.23
C PHE A 72 -19.35 -17.57 0.29
N VAL A 73 -18.82 -18.55 1.03
CA VAL A 73 -18.68 -18.45 2.50
C VAL A 73 -17.57 -17.48 2.92
N CYS A 74 -16.52 -17.31 2.10
CA CYS A 74 -15.40 -16.41 2.40
C CYS A 74 -15.53 -15.03 1.74
N GLN A 75 -16.74 -14.56 1.49
CA GLN A 75 -16.95 -13.25 0.86
C GLN A 75 -16.49 -12.13 1.80
N PRO A 76 -15.58 -11.22 1.38
CA PRO A 76 -15.17 -10.11 2.22
C PRO A 76 -16.38 -9.20 2.48
N PHE A 77 -16.70 -9.01 3.76
CA PHE A 77 -17.82 -8.20 4.23
C PHE A 77 -17.59 -6.68 4.08
N SER A 78 -16.65 -6.28 3.21
CA SER A 78 -16.35 -4.89 2.91
C SER A 78 -17.30 -4.44 1.80
N GLY A 79 -18.04 -3.34 2.00
CA GLY A 79 -19.00 -2.76 1.04
C GLY A 79 -18.37 -2.18 -0.24
N GLU A 80 -17.21 -2.69 -0.65
CA GLU A 80 -16.47 -2.25 -1.83
C GLU A 80 -17.02 -2.91 -3.10
N SER A 81 -16.96 -2.18 -4.21
CA SER A 81 -17.53 -2.59 -5.49
C SER A 81 -16.92 -3.90 -6.01
N ARG A 82 -17.80 -4.84 -6.39
CA ARG A 82 -17.44 -6.04 -7.14
C ARG A 82 -16.99 -5.63 -8.53
N LEU A 83 -15.75 -5.95 -8.89
CA LEU A 83 -15.18 -5.56 -10.16
C LEU A 83 -15.65 -6.49 -11.26
N LYS A 84 -16.13 -5.93 -12.38
CA LYS A 84 -16.31 -6.69 -13.61
C LYS A 84 -14.94 -6.84 -14.25
N ILE A 85 -14.50 -8.08 -14.43
CA ILE A 85 -13.22 -8.40 -15.07
C ILE A 85 -13.49 -9.13 -16.38
N SER A 86 -12.74 -8.75 -17.42
CA SER A 86 -12.76 -9.35 -18.75
C SER A 86 -11.48 -10.16 -18.98
N THR A 87 -11.55 -11.28 -19.70
CA THR A 87 -10.39 -12.08 -20.07
C THR A 87 -9.38 -11.27 -20.87
N GLY A 88 -8.10 -11.43 -20.55
CA GLY A 88 -6.99 -10.76 -21.23
C GLY A 88 -6.57 -9.42 -20.62
N ASP A 89 -7.33 -8.87 -19.68
CA ASP A 89 -6.96 -7.64 -18.98
C ASP A 89 -5.89 -7.88 -17.89
N GLU A 90 -4.97 -6.92 -17.74
CA GLU A 90 -3.95 -6.90 -16.67
C GLU A 90 -4.41 -6.09 -15.46
N TYR A 91 -4.31 -6.69 -14.27
CA TYR A 91 -4.64 -6.03 -13.01
C TYR A 91 -3.45 -6.03 -12.07
N VAL A 92 -3.33 -4.96 -11.27
CA VAL A 92 -2.35 -4.86 -10.20
C VAL A 92 -3.03 -5.24 -8.89
N VAL A 93 -2.53 -6.30 -8.27
CA VAL A 93 -3.02 -6.80 -6.99
C VAL A 93 -2.25 -6.18 -5.85
N THR A 94 -2.98 -5.67 -4.88
CA THR A 94 -2.40 -5.08 -3.66
C THR A 94 -2.71 -5.87 -2.40
N ARG A 95 -3.82 -6.63 -2.36
CA ARG A 95 -4.21 -7.44 -1.19
C ARG A 95 -4.88 -8.75 -1.59
N GLY A 96 -4.69 -9.80 -0.80
CA GLY A 96 -5.40 -11.06 -0.93
C GLY A 96 -5.94 -11.52 0.43
N GLN A 97 -7.18 -12.02 0.46
CA GLN A 97 -7.87 -12.50 1.66
C GLN A 97 -8.71 -13.74 1.32
N ARG A 98 -8.47 -14.88 1.98
CA ARG A 98 -9.27 -16.13 1.91
C ARG A 98 -9.86 -16.47 0.52
N GLY A 99 -9.06 -16.40 -0.54
CA GLY A 99 -9.47 -16.75 -1.91
C GLY A 99 -10.02 -15.58 -2.75
N TRP A 100 -10.10 -14.38 -2.17
CA TRP A 100 -10.42 -13.13 -2.83
C TRP A 100 -9.19 -12.26 -2.97
N ILE A 101 -9.17 -11.46 -4.02
CA ILE A 101 -8.06 -10.58 -4.36
C ILE A 101 -8.62 -9.19 -4.63
N TYR A 102 -7.90 -8.18 -4.12
CA TYR A 102 -8.16 -6.79 -4.39
C TYR A 102 -7.10 -6.22 -5.33
N GLY A 103 -7.58 -5.61 -6.40
CA GLY A 103 -6.73 -4.97 -7.37
C GLY A 103 -7.43 -3.85 -8.13
N TYR A 104 -6.65 -3.20 -8.97
CA TYR A 104 -7.10 -2.17 -9.90
C TYR A 104 -6.57 -2.46 -11.30
N LYS A 105 -7.28 -1.99 -12.33
CA LYS A 105 -6.85 -2.20 -13.71
C LYS A 105 -5.61 -1.36 -13.98
N LYS A 106 -4.60 -1.94 -14.63
CA LYS A 106 -3.35 -1.24 -14.95
C LYS A 106 -3.60 0.02 -15.81
N ASP A 107 -4.53 -0.06 -16.76
CA ASP A 107 -4.89 1.06 -17.64
C ASP A 107 -5.74 2.13 -16.94
N ASN A 108 -6.41 1.79 -15.83
CA ASN A 108 -7.33 2.70 -15.17
C ASN A 108 -7.43 2.43 -13.67
N GLU A 109 -6.69 3.20 -12.88
CA GLU A 109 -6.69 3.10 -11.42
C GLU A 109 -8.05 3.39 -10.76
N LYS A 110 -9.00 4.02 -11.47
CA LYS A 110 -10.37 4.26 -10.97
C LYS A 110 -11.17 2.96 -10.87
N ILE A 111 -10.85 1.98 -11.73
CA ILE A 111 -11.53 0.69 -11.77
C ILE A 111 -10.83 -0.23 -10.76
N LYS A 112 -11.34 -0.22 -9.53
CA LYS A 112 -10.83 -1.02 -8.41
C LYS A 112 -11.93 -1.86 -7.78
N GLY A 113 -11.56 -3.04 -7.28
CA GLY A 113 -12.51 -3.87 -6.57
C GLY A 113 -12.00 -5.25 -6.24
N TRP A 114 -12.90 -6.03 -5.64
CA TRP A 114 -12.66 -7.42 -5.27
C TRP A 114 -13.12 -8.36 -6.37
N PHE A 115 -12.31 -9.38 -6.63
CA PHE A 115 -12.63 -10.51 -7.50
C PHE A 115 -12.00 -11.80 -6.95
N PRO A 116 -12.52 -12.97 -7.31
CA PRO A 116 -12.03 -14.23 -6.78
C PRO A 116 -10.71 -14.65 -7.45
N ARG A 117 -9.80 -15.23 -6.65
CA ARG A 117 -8.46 -15.69 -7.08
C ARG A 117 -8.50 -16.72 -8.21
N VAL A 118 -9.56 -17.51 -8.27
CA VAL A 118 -9.76 -18.59 -9.24
C VAL A 118 -9.94 -18.10 -10.69
N CYS A 119 -10.27 -16.82 -10.88
CA CYS A 119 -10.45 -16.22 -12.20
C CYS A 119 -9.14 -15.64 -12.76
N VAL A 120 -8.07 -15.65 -11.97
CA VAL A 120 -6.85 -14.91 -12.29
C VAL A 120 -5.61 -15.77 -12.15
N ARG A 121 -4.69 -15.57 -13.07
CA ARG A 121 -3.38 -16.21 -13.07
C ARG A 121 -2.35 -15.20 -12.58
N PHE A 122 -1.58 -15.59 -11.57
CA PHE A 122 -0.47 -14.77 -11.11
C PHE A 122 0.64 -14.83 -12.16
N THR A 123 1.13 -13.66 -12.51
CA THR A 123 2.33 -13.53 -13.32
C THR A 123 3.46 -13.14 -12.38
N ASP A 124 4.69 -13.61 -12.64
CA ASP A 124 5.88 -13.20 -11.87
C ASP A 124 6.35 -11.77 -12.24
N ASN A 125 5.49 -11.01 -12.93
CA ASN A 125 5.74 -9.64 -13.33
C ASN A 125 5.44 -8.68 -12.18
N TYR A 126 6.46 -7.95 -11.75
CA TYR A 126 6.33 -6.85 -10.80
C TYR A 126 6.31 -5.52 -11.57
N PRO A 127 5.20 -4.77 -11.55
CA PRO A 127 5.05 -3.57 -12.37
C PRO A 127 6.06 -2.48 -11.99
N PHE A 128 6.48 -2.45 -10.72
CA PHE A 128 7.46 -1.48 -10.22
C PHE A 128 8.92 -1.86 -10.47
N GLN A 129 9.26 -3.15 -10.67
CA GLN A 129 10.63 -3.52 -11.07
C GLN A 129 10.91 -3.14 -12.52
N ARG A 130 9.91 -3.32 -13.41
CA ARG A 130 10.10 -3.01 -14.82
C ARG A 130 10.37 -1.54 -15.09
N HIS A 131 9.76 -0.61 -14.36
CA HIS A 131 10.11 0.81 -14.46
C HIS A 131 11.55 1.12 -13.99
N ALA A 132 12.07 0.40 -13.00
CA ALA A 132 13.45 0.56 -12.56
C ALA A 132 14.44 0.01 -13.60
N GLU A 133 14.13 -1.14 -14.20
CA GLU A 133 14.93 -1.74 -15.27
C GLU A 133 14.86 -0.92 -16.57
N GLU A 134 13.67 -0.47 -16.96
CA GLU A 134 13.47 0.33 -18.18
C GLU A 134 14.10 1.72 -18.05
N SER A 135 13.98 2.38 -16.89
CA SER A 135 14.70 3.65 -16.64
C SER A 135 16.21 3.48 -16.58
N SER A 136 16.73 2.33 -16.15
CA SER A 136 18.17 2.03 -16.23
C SER A 136 18.66 1.79 -17.65
N SER A 137 17.81 1.22 -18.53
CA SER A 137 18.18 0.96 -19.93
C SER A 137 18.14 2.20 -20.84
N VAL A 138 17.36 3.23 -20.46
CA VAL A 138 17.26 4.48 -21.23
C VAL A 138 18.44 5.42 -20.95
N SER A 139 19.08 5.34 -19.77
CA SER A 139 20.26 6.18 -19.46
C SER A 139 21.54 5.77 -20.21
N ASP A 140 21.68 4.49 -20.58
CA ASP A 140 22.87 4.02 -21.32
C ASP A 140 22.82 4.35 -22.82
N SER A 141 21.65 4.63 -23.37
CA SER A 141 21.47 4.95 -24.80
C SER A 141 21.63 6.44 -25.11
N ALA A 142 21.52 7.33 -24.12
CA ALA A 142 21.72 8.78 -24.30
C ALA A 142 23.21 9.22 -24.27
N SER A 143 24.12 8.32 -23.91
CA SER A 143 25.57 8.63 -23.79
C SER A 143 26.37 8.26 -25.06
N LYS A 144 25.68 7.86 -26.13
CA LYS A 144 26.24 7.46 -27.43
C LYS A 144 25.53 8.26 -28.54
N SER A 145 25.62 9.58 -28.48
CA SER A 145 25.33 10.48 -29.61
C SER A 145 26.25 11.68 -29.55
#